data_AF-A0A955MA85-F1
#
_entry.id   AF-A0A955MA85-F1
#
_cell.length_a   1.000
_cell.length_b   1.000
_cell.length_c   1.000
_cell.angle_alpha   90.00
_cell.angle_beta   90.00
_cell.angle_gamma   90.00
#
_symmetry.space_group_name_H-M   'P 1'
#
loop_
_entity.id
_entity.type
_entity.pdbx_description
1 polymer ?
#
loop_
_entity_poly.entity_id
_entity_poly.type
_entity_poly.pdbx_seq_one_letter_code
_entity_poly.pdbx_strand_id
1 'polypeptide(L)'
;EDYQQFLLYLNTGDEMDRDEVILKLVDMQYERNDYEFTRGKLRVRGDTIEVYPAYRQDALRIEFFGDEIERITQIEPVSGNEIQVLEQAAIYPAKHYLISPPRIEDAMVQIEAELKERLRFLKDQGKFAEAQRLNSRTRYDMEMMREMGYCHGIENYSQALSGRPAGSRPFCLIDYFPEDFVTLIDESHVTIPQINGMYEGDKARKNTLVEYGFRLPSCLDNRPLKFAEFEKIVAQAIYVSATPGPYERKKSGPHVAEQIIRPTGIVDPPIEIRPTAGQVDDLVAEVANRAAIDQRVLVTTLTKRMSEDLCDYLAEQGIKVKYLHSDIDTIERSAILKGLRTKKFDCLVGVNLLREGLDLPEVSLVAIFDADKQGFLRSQTSLIQTAGRAARNVEGLVIMYADTVSLAMKATIHECERRRRIQLAFNKEHNITPTTIQKVIREGIEDIAYEQAEETVMHVAGQKEEEYTLSNIVSELEGQMEAAARNLQFEKAALIRDKIKEIRDHGVDPADLRPKSGGKGRGKHKRKKWKRI
;
A
#
# COMPACT_ATOMS: atom_id res chain seq x y z
N GLU A 1 -17.33 -23.17 9.02
CA GLU A 1 -18.00 -24.41 8.60
C GLU A 1 -17.86 -24.65 7.11
N ASP A 2 -18.51 -23.88 6.22
CA ASP A 2 -18.42 -24.12 4.76
C ASP A 2 -16.98 -24.17 4.24
N TYR A 3 -16.15 -23.17 4.59
CA TYR A 3 -14.75 -23.14 4.19
C TYR A 3 -13.93 -24.33 4.72
N GLN A 4 -14.28 -24.85 5.91
CA GLN A 4 -13.61 -26.01 6.50
C GLN A 4 -14.01 -27.32 5.81
N GLN A 5 -15.24 -27.41 5.28
CA GLN A 5 -15.72 -28.60 4.58
C GLN A 5 -15.02 -28.81 3.23
N PHE A 6 -14.49 -27.75 2.62
CA PHE A 6 -13.72 -27.81 1.38
C PHE A 6 -12.21 -28.05 1.61
N LEU A 7 -11.76 -28.30 2.85
CA LEU A 7 -10.36 -28.61 3.11
C LEU A 7 -10.04 -30.02 2.61
N LEU A 8 -9.00 -30.13 1.77
CA LEU A 8 -8.47 -31.42 1.34
C LEU A 8 -7.26 -31.75 2.20
N TYR A 9 -7.46 -32.71 3.11
CA TYR A 9 -6.39 -33.33 3.88
C TYR A 9 -5.89 -34.56 3.13
N LEU A 10 -4.57 -34.68 3.02
CA LEU A 10 -3.88 -35.79 2.37
C LEU A 10 -2.82 -36.32 3.33
N ASN A 11 -2.81 -37.61 3.57
CA ASN A 11 -1.74 -38.30 4.29
C ASN A 11 -1.10 -39.34 3.37
N THR A 12 0.18 -39.59 3.60
CA THR A 12 0.86 -40.71 2.97
C THR A 12 0.23 -42.01 3.45
N GLY A 13 -0.11 -42.91 2.52
CA GLY A 13 -0.83 -44.16 2.77
C GLY A 13 -2.36 -44.05 2.75
N ASP A 14 -2.93 -42.88 2.48
CA ASP A 14 -4.39 -42.76 2.30
C ASP A 14 -4.83 -43.47 1.01
N GLU A 15 -5.89 -44.28 1.10
CA GLU A 15 -6.54 -44.93 -0.04
C GLU A 15 -7.52 -43.94 -0.69
N MET A 16 -7.06 -43.25 -1.72
CA MET A 16 -7.79 -42.23 -2.48
C MET A 16 -7.51 -42.37 -3.98
N ASP A 17 -8.58 -42.47 -4.76
CA ASP A 17 -8.47 -42.42 -6.22
C ASP A 17 -7.96 -41.04 -6.69
N ARG A 18 -7.04 -41.07 -7.66
CA ARG A 18 -6.41 -39.86 -8.19
C ARG A 18 -7.43 -38.91 -8.81
N ASP A 19 -8.40 -39.44 -9.55
CA ASP A 19 -9.40 -38.63 -10.24
C ASP A 19 -10.39 -38.02 -9.24
N GLU A 20 -10.68 -38.69 -8.12
CA GLU A 20 -11.40 -38.09 -6.98
C GLU A 20 -10.66 -36.91 -6.37
N VAL A 21 -9.33 -37.00 -6.19
CA VAL A 21 -8.51 -35.89 -5.70
C VAL A 21 -8.56 -34.71 -6.67
N ILE A 22 -8.49 -34.97 -7.98
CA ILE A 22 -8.62 -33.93 -9.01
C ILE A 22 -9.99 -33.25 -8.92
N LEU A 23 -11.08 -34.02 -8.80
CA LEU A 23 -12.43 -33.47 -8.68
C LEU A 23 -12.56 -32.58 -7.43
N LYS A 24 -12.05 -33.02 -6.28
CA LYS A 24 -12.03 -32.21 -5.05
C LYS A 24 -11.26 -30.90 -5.24
N LEU A 25 -10.10 -30.95 -5.91
CA LEU A 25 -9.32 -29.74 -6.22
C LEU A 25 -10.08 -28.78 -7.15
N VAL A 26 -10.80 -29.30 -8.15
CA VAL A 26 -11.65 -28.49 -9.04
C VAL A 26 -12.81 -27.86 -8.26
N ASP A 27 -13.46 -28.59 -7.37
CA ASP A 27 -14.51 -28.04 -6.48
C ASP A 27 -13.97 -26.94 -5.57
N MET A 28 -12.71 -27.07 -5.14
CA MET A 28 -11.94 -26.06 -4.42
C MET A 28 -11.44 -24.89 -5.30
N GLN A 29 -11.88 -24.81 -6.56
CA GLN A 29 -11.59 -23.76 -7.54
C GLN A 29 -10.15 -23.76 -8.09
N TYR A 30 -9.47 -24.89 -8.08
CA TYR A 30 -8.21 -25.04 -8.81
C TYR A 30 -8.47 -25.31 -10.30
N GLU A 31 -7.69 -24.69 -11.17
CA GLU A 31 -7.77 -24.88 -12.62
C GLU A 31 -6.78 -25.95 -13.06
N ARG A 32 -7.23 -26.95 -13.83
CA ARG A 32 -6.32 -27.90 -14.47
C ARG A 32 -5.63 -27.25 -15.66
N ASN A 33 -4.30 -27.14 -15.59
CA ASN A 33 -3.48 -26.56 -16.64
C ASN A 33 -2.12 -27.26 -16.71
N ASP A 34 -1.98 -28.19 -17.66
CA ASP A 34 -0.77 -29.00 -17.80
C ASP A 34 0.41 -28.24 -18.42
N TYR A 35 0.14 -27.09 -19.07
CA TYR A 35 1.14 -26.28 -19.78
C TYR A 35 1.73 -25.17 -18.91
N GLU A 36 0.88 -24.40 -18.24
CA GLU A 36 1.28 -23.27 -17.42
C GLU A 36 1.00 -23.56 -15.94
N PHE A 37 2.06 -23.85 -15.18
CA PHE A 37 1.97 -24.18 -13.77
C PHE A 37 2.17 -22.94 -12.88
N THR A 38 1.09 -22.21 -12.66
CA THR A 38 1.03 -21.02 -11.79
C THR A 38 0.10 -21.27 -10.58
N ARG A 39 0.05 -20.32 -9.65
CA ARG A 39 -0.77 -20.42 -8.43
C ARG A 39 -2.25 -20.63 -8.74
N GLY A 40 -2.90 -21.45 -7.93
CA GLY A 40 -4.31 -21.82 -8.11
C GLY A 40 -4.53 -22.83 -9.24
N LYS A 41 -3.45 -23.43 -9.77
CA LYS A 41 -3.53 -24.43 -10.82
C LYS A 41 -3.04 -25.80 -10.35
N LEU A 42 -3.53 -26.84 -11.01
CA LEU A 42 -3.00 -28.19 -10.89
C LEU A 42 -2.58 -28.72 -12.27
N ARG A 43 -1.63 -29.66 -12.27
CA ARG A 43 -1.24 -30.43 -13.46
C ARG A 43 -1.11 -31.90 -13.11
N VAL A 44 -1.36 -32.76 -14.08
CA VAL A 44 -1.37 -34.21 -13.90
C VAL A 44 -0.38 -34.85 -14.86
N ARG A 45 0.51 -35.69 -14.33
CA ARG A 45 1.51 -36.42 -15.10
C ARG A 45 1.52 -37.88 -14.67
N GLY A 46 0.78 -38.73 -15.39
CA GLY A 46 0.62 -40.14 -15.02
C GLY A 46 0.01 -40.25 -13.62
N ASP A 47 0.74 -40.88 -12.71
CA ASP A 47 0.32 -41.12 -11.33
C ASP A 47 0.74 -40.00 -10.37
N THR A 48 1.09 -38.83 -10.91
CA THR A 48 1.49 -37.66 -10.12
C THR A 48 0.54 -36.49 -10.35
N ILE A 49 0.00 -35.94 -9.27
CA ILE A 49 -0.68 -34.66 -9.25
C ILE A 49 0.29 -33.62 -8.68
N GLU A 50 0.53 -32.55 -9.41
CA GLU A 50 1.16 -31.36 -8.84
C GLU A 50 0.13 -30.24 -8.73
N VAL A 51 0.03 -29.66 -7.54
CA VAL A 51 -0.88 -28.56 -7.23
C VAL A 51 -0.07 -27.39 -6.70
N TYR A 52 -0.35 -26.19 -7.21
CA TYR A 52 0.29 -24.96 -6.74
C TYR A 52 -0.72 -24.15 -5.92
N PRO A 53 -0.70 -24.24 -4.58
CA PRO A 53 -1.67 -23.56 -3.73
C PRO A 53 -1.65 -22.03 -3.92
N ALA A 54 -2.82 -21.40 -3.95
CA ALA A 54 -2.94 -19.96 -4.22
C ALA A 54 -2.22 -19.06 -3.19
N TYR A 55 -2.00 -19.59 -1.98
CA TYR A 55 -1.45 -18.91 -0.81
C TYR A 55 0.01 -19.29 -0.50
N ARG A 56 0.65 -20.13 -1.31
CA ARG A 56 2.03 -20.62 -1.10
C ARG A 56 2.99 -20.11 -2.17
N GLN A 57 4.29 -20.21 -1.89
CA GLN A 57 5.38 -19.93 -2.85
C GLN A 57 5.89 -21.22 -3.52
N ASP A 58 5.69 -22.33 -2.83
CA ASP A 58 6.02 -23.70 -3.20
C ASP A 58 4.76 -24.45 -3.66
N ALA A 59 4.97 -25.52 -4.42
CA ALA A 59 3.92 -26.42 -4.86
C ALA A 59 4.02 -27.76 -4.13
N LEU A 60 2.94 -28.55 -4.21
CA LEU A 60 2.88 -29.90 -3.68
C LEU A 60 2.82 -30.88 -4.84
N ARG A 61 3.65 -31.92 -4.78
CA ARG A 61 3.62 -33.10 -5.63
C ARG A 61 3.05 -34.26 -4.82
N ILE A 62 2.02 -34.89 -5.34
CA ILE A 62 1.33 -36.03 -4.74
C ILE A 62 1.50 -37.19 -5.72
N GLU A 63 2.25 -38.20 -5.30
CA GLU A 63 2.57 -39.39 -6.09
C GLU A 63 1.69 -40.54 -5.60
N PHE A 64 1.04 -41.22 -6.54
CA PHE A 64 0.10 -42.30 -6.30
C PHE A 64 0.68 -43.65 -6.79
N PHE A 65 0.33 -44.72 -6.10
CA PHE A 65 0.52 -46.10 -6.54
C PHE A 65 -0.83 -46.81 -6.58
N GLY A 66 -1.46 -46.85 -7.76
CA GLY A 66 -2.87 -47.22 -7.87
C GLY A 66 -3.74 -46.17 -7.17
N ASP A 67 -4.52 -46.60 -6.20
CA ASP A 67 -5.43 -45.74 -5.43
C ASP A 67 -4.86 -45.39 -4.04
N GLU A 68 -3.54 -45.49 -3.85
CA GLU A 68 -2.85 -45.14 -2.60
C GLU A 68 -1.90 -43.97 -2.81
N ILE A 69 -1.90 -42.99 -1.89
CA ILE A 69 -0.92 -41.90 -1.88
C ILE A 69 0.43 -42.43 -1.37
N GLU A 70 1.37 -42.69 -2.28
CA GLU A 70 2.69 -43.21 -1.94
C GLU A 70 3.59 -42.14 -1.32
N ARG A 71 3.51 -40.90 -1.81
CA ARG A 71 4.43 -39.84 -1.38
C ARG A 71 3.87 -38.44 -1.62
N ILE A 72 4.05 -37.57 -0.63
CA ILE A 72 3.75 -36.14 -0.74
C ILE A 72 5.05 -35.35 -0.61
N THR A 73 5.36 -34.53 -1.61
CA THR A 73 6.61 -33.75 -1.66
C THR A 73 6.34 -32.29 -1.91
N GLN A 74 6.95 -31.43 -1.11
CA GLN A 74 7.02 -30.00 -1.38
C GLN A 74 8.07 -29.73 -2.46
N ILE A 75 7.72 -29.00 -3.51
CA ILE A 75 8.59 -28.74 -4.66
C ILE A 75 8.68 -27.25 -4.99
N GLU A 76 9.79 -26.86 -5.62
CA GLU A 76 9.88 -25.55 -6.28
C GLU A 76 9.06 -25.58 -7.59
N PRO A 77 8.09 -24.66 -7.81
CA PRO A 77 7.15 -24.76 -8.94
C PRO A 77 7.78 -24.71 -10.34
N VAL A 78 8.91 -24.02 -10.48
CA VAL A 78 9.59 -23.80 -11.78
C VAL A 78 10.56 -24.93 -12.10
N SER A 79 11.48 -25.24 -11.19
CA SER A 79 12.49 -26.28 -11.41
C SER A 79 11.95 -27.71 -11.20
N GLY A 80 10.92 -27.87 -10.37
CA GLY A 80 10.43 -29.16 -9.92
C GLY A 80 11.32 -29.85 -8.89
N ASN A 81 12.35 -29.16 -8.39
CA ASN A 81 13.26 -29.68 -7.35
C ASN A 81 12.52 -29.92 -6.05
N GLU A 82 12.84 -31.03 -5.40
CA GLU A 82 12.29 -31.38 -4.10
C GLU A 82 12.88 -30.48 -3.01
N ILE A 83 12.00 -29.93 -2.17
CA ILE A 83 12.37 -29.13 -1.00
C ILE A 83 12.35 -30.03 0.24
N GLN A 84 11.23 -30.73 0.47
CA GLN A 84 11.07 -31.68 1.56
C GLN A 84 9.92 -32.67 1.30
N VAL A 85 10.01 -33.86 1.88
CA VAL A 85 8.93 -34.86 1.89
C VAL A 85 8.04 -34.62 3.11
N LEU A 86 6.73 -34.74 2.94
CA LEU A 86 5.71 -34.50 3.95
C LEU A 86 4.93 -35.77 4.24
N GLU A 87 4.65 -36.05 5.52
CA GLU A 87 3.74 -37.14 5.90
C GLU A 87 2.27 -36.76 5.68
N GLN A 88 1.92 -35.49 5.94
CA GLN A 88 0.58 -34.93 5.68
C GLN A 88 0.66 -33.58 4.96
N ALA A 89 -0.38 -33.27 4.19
CA ALA A 89 -0.62 -31.96 3.62
C ALA A 89 -2.10 -31.55 3.73
N ALA A 90 -2.34 -30.26 3.95
CA ALA A 90 -3.66 -29.68 3.87
C ALA A 90 -3.69 -28.64 2.74
N ILE A 91 -4.58 -28.85 1.78
CA ILE A 91 -4.81 -27.92 0.68
C ILE A 91 -6.07 -27.14 1.01
N TYR A 92 -5.94 -25.82 0.97
CA TYR A 92 -7.04 -24.88 1.18
C TYR A 92 -7.60 -24.46 -0.18
N PRO A 93 -8.88 -24.07 -0.24
CA PRO A 93 -9.50 -23.60 -1.46
C PRO A 93 -8.76 -22.43 -2.10
N ALA A 94 -8.72 -22.41 -3.44
CA ALA A 94 -8.05 -21.35 -4.20
C ALA A 94 -8.76 -19.99 -4.10
N LYS A 95 -10.05 -19.99 -3.71
CA LYS A 95 -10.89 -18.80 -3.51
C LYS A 95 -11.60 -18.86 -2.17
N HIS A 96 -11.88 -17.70 -1.58
CA HIS A 96 -12.60 -17.60 -0.29
C HIS A 96 -14.12 -17.73 -0.42
N TYR A 97 -14.68 -17.47 -1.60
CA TYR A 97 -16.11 -17.63 -1.87
C TYR A 97 -16.33 -18.95 -2.59
N LEU A 98 -16.64 -20.00 -1.82
CA LEU A 98 -17.03 -21.31 -2.33
C LEU A 98 -18.51 -21.49 -2.04
N ILE A 99 -19.27 -21.80 -3.08
CA ILE A 99 -20.70 -22.00 -2.96
C ILE A 99 -21.00 -23.32 -3.66
N SER A 100 -21.52 -24.27 -2.90
CA SER A 100 -21.95 -25.57 -3.45
C SER A 100 -23.09 -25.38 -4.46
N PRO A 101 -23.18 -26.16 -5.54
CA PRO A 101 -24.25 -26.04 -6.53
C PRO A 101 -25.68 -26.00 -5.96
N PRO A 102 -26.06 -26.80 -4.93
CA PRO A 102 -27.40 -26.72 -4.33
C PRO A 102 -27.73 -25.35 -3.74
N ARG A 103 -26.74 -24.68 -3.14
CA ARG A 103 -26.92 -23.32 -2.58
C ARG A 103 -27.08 -22.25 -3.65
N ILE A 104 -26.50 -22.44 -4.83
CA ILE A 104 -26.69 -21.52 -5.95
C ILE A 104 -28.16 -21.56 -6.40
N GLU A 105 -28.76 -22.76 -6.51
CA GLU A 105 -30.18 -22.92 -6.85
C GLU A 105 -31.10 -22.25 -5.83
N ASP A 106 -30.87 -22.49 -4.53
CA ASP A 106 -31.65 -21.84 -3.46
C ASP A 106 -31.51 -20.32 -3.49
N ALA A 107 -30.30 -19.82 -3.70
CA ALA A 107 -30.03 -18.39 -3.83
C ALA A 107 -30.73 -17.79 -5.07
N MET A 108 -30.76 -18.51 -6.20
CA MET A 108 -31.44 -18.04 -7.41
C MET A 108 -32.94 -17.85 -7.19
N VAL A 109 -33.59 -18.72 -6.39
CA VAL A 109 -35.00 -18.56 -6.03
C VAL A 109 -35.22 -17.26 -5.25
N GLN A 110 -34.35 -16.96 -4.28
CA GLN A 110 -34.43 -15.73 -3.49
C GLN A 110 -34.18 -14.48 -4.36
N ILE A 111 -33.15 -14.52 -5.22
CA ILE A 111 -32.79 -13.42 -6.12
C ILE A 111 -33.90 -13.13 -7.12
N GLU A 112 -34.53 -14.16 -7.71
CA GLU A 112 -35.64 -13.98 -8.65
C GLU A 112 -36.88 -13.38 -7.95
N ALA A 113 -37.15 -13.79 -6.70
CA ALA A 113 -38.24 -13.24 -5.91
C ALA A 113 -38.02 -11.74 -5.60
N GLU A 114 -36.83 -11.39 -5.11
CA GLU A 114 -36.46 -10.00 -4.84
C GLU A 114 -36.47 -9.14 -6.11
N LEU A 115 -35.96 -9.68 -7.22
CA LEU A 115 -35.99 -9.01 -8.53
C LEU A 115 -37.41 -8.68 -8.95
N LYS A 116 -38.34 -9.64 -8.87
CA LYS A 116 -39.75 -9.42 -9.23
C LYS A 116 -40.38 -8.29 -8.41
N GLU A 117 -40.19 -8.30 -7.10
CA GLU A 117 -40.69 -7.25 -6.20
C GLU A 117 -40.08 -5.90 -6.55
N ARG A 118 -38.75 -5.83 -6.71
CA ARG A 118 -38.03 -4.59 -6.99
C ARG A 118 -38.40 -4.00 -8.35
N LEU A 119 -38.60 -4.83 -9.37
CA LEU A 119 -39.03 -4.39 -10.69
C LEU A 119 -40.44 -3.79 -10.66
N ARG A 120 -41.36 -4.39 -9.89
CA ARG A 120 -42.70 -3.82 -9.71
C ARG A 120 -42.62 -2.46 -9.03
N PHE A 121 -41.87 -2.36 -7.92
CA PHE A 121 -41.65 -1.10 -7.21
C PHE A 121 -41.10 0.00 -8.13
N LEU A 122 -40.07 -0.29 -8.94
CA LEU A 122 -39.48 0.70 -9.85
C LEU A 122 -40.47 1.13 -10.96
N LYS A 123 -41.23 0.19 -11.53
CA LYS A 123 -42.24 0.48 -12.55
C LYS A 123 -43.39 1.31 -12.00
N ASP A 124 -43.86 1.00 -10.79
CA ASP A 124 -44.93 1.73 -10.09
C ASP A 124 -44.51 3.20 -9.81
N GLN A 125 -43.20 3.47 -9.70
CA GLN A 125 -42.63 4.81 -9.56
C GLN A 125 -42.26 5.50 -10.89
N GLY A 126 -42.56 4.89 -12.03
CA GLY A 126 -42.19 5.43 -13.35
C GLY A 126 -40.70 5.31 -13.70
N LYS A 127 -39.90 4.59 -12.89
CA LYS A 127 -38.46 4.36 -13.10
C LYS A 127 -38.21 3.19 -14.07
N PHE A 128 -38.68 3.34 -15.32
CA PHE A 128 -38.64 2.26 -16.31
C PHE A 128 -37.22 1.92 -16.78
N ALA A 129 -36.34 2.92 -16.91
CA ALA A 129 -34.96 2.70 -17.33
C ALA A 129 -34.15 1.93 -16.28
N GLU A 130 -34.33 2.27 -15.01
CA GLU A 130 -33.76 1.57 -13.87
C GLU A 130 -34.29 0.14 -13.77
N ALA A 131 -35.59 -0.06 -13.98
CA ALA A 131 -36.18 -1.40 -13.98
C ALA A 131 -35.62 -2.27 -15.11
N GLN A 132 -35.51 -1.73 -16.33
CA GLN A 132 -34.92 -2.46 -17.46
C GLN A 132 -33.46 -2.81 -17.19
N ARG A 133 -32.67 -1.85 -16.70
CA ARG A 133 -31.26 -2.03 -16.33
C ARG A 133 -31.09 -3.14 -15.29
N LEU A 134 -31.87 -3.09 -14.22
CA LEU A 134 -31.83 -4.06 -13.14
C LEU A 134 -32.19 -5.47 -13.62
N ASN A 135 -33.26 -5.59 -14.43
CA ASN A 135 -33.70 -6.86 -14.98
C ASN A 135 -32.64 -7.50 -15.87
N SER A 136 -32.11 -6.75 -16.85
CA SER A 136 -31.10 -7.27 -17.78
C SER A 136 -29.85 -7.73 -17.04
N ARG A 137 -29.35 -6.93 -16.10
CA ARG A 137 -28.14 -7.26 -15.35
C ARG A 137 -28.33 -8.47 -14.44
N THR A 138 -29.42 -8.48 -13.65
CA THR A 138 -29.65 -9.57 -12.69
C THR A 138 -29.89 -10.90 -13.40
N ARG A 139 -30.61 -10.91 -14.53
CA ARG A 139 -30.83 -12.13 -15.31
C ARG A 139 -29.54 -12.67 -15.92
N TYR A 140 -28.69 -11.79 -16.44
CA TYR A 140 -27.37 -12.18 -16.93
C TYR A 140 -26.49 -12.75 -15.81
N ASP A 141 -26.44 -12.09 -14.65
CA ASP A 141 -25.67 -12.57 -13.50
C ASP A 141 -26.20 -13.96 -13.03
N MET A 142 -27.52 -14.18 -13.05
CA MET A 142 -28.13 -15.48 -12.72
C MET A 142 -27.84 -16.58 -13.76
N GLU A 143 -27.81 -16.25 -15.05
CA GLU A 143 -27.45 -17.19 -16.11
C GLU A 143 -25.99 -17.64 -15.96
N MET A 144 -25.08 -16.69 -15.73
CA MET A 144 -23.67 -16.96 -15.44
C MET A 144 -23.48 -17.83 -14.18
N MET A 145 -24.23 -17.54 -13.10
CA MET A 145 -24.19 -18.38 -11.90
C MET A 145 -24.67 -19.81 -12.16
N ARG A 146 -25.66 -20.01 -13.03
CA ARG A 146 -26.18 -21.34 -13.36
C ARG A 146 -25.21 -22.14 -14.23
N GLU A 147 -24.61 -21.52 -15.24
CA GLU A 147 -23.74 -22.22 -16.19
C GLU A 147 -22.32 -22.41 -15.65
N MET A 148 -21.77 -21.39 -14.98
CA MET A 148 -20.36 -21.33 -14.60
C MET A 148 -20.15 -21.46 -13.08
N GLY A 149 -21.22 -21.49 -12.27
CA GLY A 149 -21.12 -21.41 -10.81
C GLY A 149 -20.60 -20.06 -10.30
N TYR A 150 -20.44 -19.07 -11.18
CA TYR A 150 -19.79 -17.80 -10.89
C TYR A 150 -20.28 -16.69 -11.82
N CYS A 151 -20.33 -15.45 -11.31
CA CYS A 151 -20.53 -14.25 -12.12
C CYS A 151 -19.62 -13.10 -11.63
N HIS A 152 -19.33 -12.14 -12.49
CA HIS A 152 -18.53 -10.99 -12.08
C HIS A 152 -19.31 -10.10 -11.10
N GLY A 153 -18.78 -9.92 -9.89
CA GLY A 153 -19.46 -9.19 -8.84
C GLY A 153 -20.42 -10.06 -8.02
N ILE A 154 -20.18 -11.38 -7.96
CA ILE A 154 -20.97 -12.36 -7.20
C ILE A 154 -21.12 -12.00 -5.72
N GLU A 155 -20.19 -11.23 -5.15
CA GLU A 155 -20.25 -10.76 -3.76
C GLU A 155 -21.51 -9.92 -3.45
N ASN A 156 -22.10 -9.28 -4.48
CA ASN A 156 -23.34 -8.53 -4.34
C ASN A 156 -24.55 -9.42 -4.02
N TYR A 157 -24.43 -10.74 -4.22
CA TYR A 157 -25.43 -11.75 -3.88
C TYR A 157 -25.05 -12.56 -2.64
N SER A 158 -23.98 -12.17 -1.93
CA SER A 158 -23.42 -12.95 -0.81
C SER A 158 -24.41 -13.27 0.31
N GLN A 159 -25.43 -12.43 0.56
CA GLN A 159 -26.47 -12.73 1.55
C GLN A 159 -27.31 -13.94 1.13
N ALA A 160 -27.82 -13.95 -0.09
CA ALA A 160 -28.60 -15.06 -0.64
C ALA A 160 -27.75 -16.34 -0.76
N LEU A 161 -26.51 -16.21 -1.26
CA LEU A 161 -25.58 -17.34 -1.45
C LEU A 161 -25.12 -17.97 -0.14
N SER A 162 -25.11 -17.19 0.95
CA SER A 162 -24.81 -17.70 2.30
C SER A 162 -26.06 -18.21 3.03
N GLY A 163 -27.25 -18.11 2.44
CA GLY A 163 -28.51 -18.48 3.08
C GLY A 163 -28.84 -17.69 4.36
N ARG A 164 -28.21 -16.52 4.57
CA ARG A 164 -28.38 -15.74 5.81
C ARG A 164 -29.62 -14.86 5.73
N PRO A 165 -30.30 -14.55 6.85
CA PRO A 165 -31.39 -13.58 6.86
C PRO A 165 -30.94 -12.18 6.40
N ALA A 166 -31.86 -11.39 5.83
CA ALA A 166 -31.59 -10.00 5.45
C ALA A 166 -31.15 -9.16 6.66
N GLY A 167 -30.21 -8.23 6.45
CA GLY A 167 -29.63 -7.38 7.50
C GLY A 167 -28.59 -8.08 8.38
N SER A 168 -28.41 -9.40 8.25
CA SER A 168 -27.46 -10.17 9.06
C SER A 168 -26.02 -9.70 8.87
N ARG A 169 -25.23 -9.86 9.93
CA ARG A 169 -23.81 -9.48 9.93
C ARG A 169 -23.04 -10.36 8.93
N PRO A 170 -22.20 -9.77 8.05
CA PRO A 170 -21.34 -10.51 7.13
C PRO A 170 -20.27 -11.30 7.88
N PHE A 171 -19.85 -12.43 7.31
CA PHE A 171 -18.65 -13.13 7.74
C PHE A 171 -17.41 -12.33 7.33
N CYS A 172 -16.46 -12.18 8.26
CA CYS A 172 -15.25 -11.40 8.14
C CYS A 172 -14.05 -12.25 8.59
N LEU A 173 -12.83 -11.75 8.36
CA LEU A 173 -11.60 -12.41 8.81
C LEU A 173 -11.63 -12.75 10.31
N ILE A 174 -12.24 -11.90 11.14
CA ILE A 174 -12.34 -12.09 12.59
C ILE A 174 -13.07 -13.40 12.94
N ASP A 175 -13.99 -13.87 12.09
CA ASP A 175 -14.75 -15.11 12.33
C ASP A 175 -13.92 -16.39 12.11
N TYR A 176 -12.72 -16.26 11.54
CA TYR A 176 -11.77 -17.36 11.36
C TYR A 176 -10.82 -17.50 12.54
N PHE A 177 -10.80 -16.53 13.46
CA PHE A 177 -10.04 -16.63 14.69
C PHE A 177 -10.80 -17.46 15.74
N PRO A 178 -10.07 -18.16 16.63
CA PRO A 178 -10.66 -18.70 17.86
C PRO A 178 -11.32 -17.61 18.71
N GLU A 179 -12.26 -17.98 19.59
CA GLU A 179 -13.01 -17.01 20.41
C GLU A 179 -12.12 -16.20 21.38
N ASP A 180 -10.94 -16.69 21.73
CA ASP A 180 -9.99 -16.11 22.69
C ASP A 180 -8.88 -15.27 22.04
N PHE A 181 -9.09 -14.81 20.80
CA PHE A 181 -8.12 -13.98 20.11
C PHE A 181 -7.95 -12.60 20.75
N VAL A 182 -6.72 -12.06 20.64
CA VAL A 182 -6.39 -10.70 21.08
C VAL A 182 -6.25 -9.78 19.87
N THR A 183 -6.95 -8.64 19.90
CA THR A 183 -6.84 -7.62 18.85
C THR A 183 -5.88 -6.52 19.27
N LEU A 184 -4.85 -6.24 18.47
CA LEU A 184 -4.05 -5.03 18.61
C LEU A 184 -4.51 -4.02 17.56
N ILE A 185 -4.90 -2.83 18.00
CA ILE A 185 -5.36 -1.75 17.12
C ILE A 185 -4.28 -0.67 17.14
N ASP A 186 -3.42 -0.72 16.12
CA ASP A 186 -2.39 0.29 15.92
C ASP A 186 -3.00 1.62 15.48
N GLU A 187 -2.33 2.70 15.88
CA GLU A 187 -2.77 4.09 15.74
C GLU A 187 -4.28 4.27 16.00
N SER A 188 -4.75 3.74 17.13
CA SER A 188 -6.19 3.58 17.42
C SER A 188 -7.02 4.85 17.23
N HIS A 189 -6.42 6.01 17.51
CA HIS A 189 -7.04 7.32 17.35
C HIS A 189 -7.48 7.66 15.90
N VAL A 190 -6.89 6.99 14.90
CA VAL A 190 -7.26 7.05 13.48
C VAL A 190 -8.03 5.80 13.06
N THR A 191 -7.54 4.62 13.45
CA THR A 191 -8.09 3.32 13.04
C THR A 191 -9.53 3.11 13.54
N ILE A 192 -9.87 3.54 14.76
CA ILE A 192 -11.23 3.42 15.30
C ILE A 192 -12.25 4.27 14.53
N PRO A 193 -12.02 5.59 14.31
CA PRO A 193 -12.88 6.39 13.43
C PRO A 193 -13.01 5.81 12.01
N GLN A 194 -11.92 5.25 11.46
CA GLN A 194 -11.94 4.62 10.14
C GLN A 194 -12.89 3.42 10.13
N ILE A 195 -12.74 2.46 11.05
CA ILE A 195 -13.62 1.29 11.19
C ILE A 195 -15.08 1.74 11.32
N ASN A 196 -15.35 2.76 12.14
CA ASN A 196 -16.70 3.29 12.32
C ASN A 196 -17.29 3.89 11.03
N GLY A 197 -16.47 4.55 10.21
CA GLY A 197 -16.89 5.18 8.96
C GLY A 197 -17.13 4.21 7.79
N MET A 198 -16.55 3.01 7.81
CA MET A 198 -16.59 2.07 6.67
C MET A 198 -18.02 1.70 6.26
N TYR A 199 -18.91 1.41 7.22
CA TYR A 199 -20.28 1.01 6.93
C TYR A 199 -21.10 2.12 6.28
N GLU A 200 -21.07 3.33 6.84
CA GLU A 200 -21.86 4.45 6.30
C GLU A 200 -21.37 4.87 4.92
N GLY A 201 -20.05 4.85 4.69
CA GLY A 201 -19.47 5.11 3.37
C GLY A 201 -19.89 4.09 2.31
N ASP A 202 -19.80 2.79 2.62
CA ASP A 202 -20.21 1.74 1.68
C ASP A 202 -21.73 1.77 1.41
N LYS A 203 -22.53 1.95 2.47
CA LYS A 203 -23.99 2.06 2.37
C LYS A 203 -24.43 3.23 1.50
N ALA A 204 -23.84 4.41 1.67
CA ALA A 204 -24.16 5.59 0.85
C ALA A 204 -23.91 5.31 -0.64
N ARG A 205 -22.74 4.76 -0.97
CA ARG A 205 -22.38 4.38 -2.35
C ARG A 205 -23.36 3.34 -2.93
N LYS A 206 -23.69 2.30 -2.17
CA LYS A 206 -24.57 1.22 -2.62
C LYS A 206 -26.03 1.65 -2.75
N ASN A 207 -26.52 2.53 -1.88
CA ASN A 207 -27.85 3.11 -2.01
C ASN A 207 -28.05 3.79 -3.37
N THR A 208 -27.04 4.55 -3.84
CA THR A 208 -27.07 5.15 -5.19
C THR A 208 -27.18 4.08 -6.28
N LEU A 209 -26.43 2.99 -6.18
CA LEU A 209 -26.53 1.87 -7.15
C LEU A 209 -27.91 1.22 -7.15
N VAL A 210 -28.51 1.02 -5.98
CA VAL A 210 -29.85 0.44 -5.82
C VAL A 210 -30.95 1.39 -6.31
N GLU A 211 -30.78 2.68 -6.08
CA GLU A 211 -31.71 3.72 -6.53
C GLU A 211 -31.79 3.81 -8.05
N TYR A 212 -30.63 3.74 -8.71
CA TYR A 212 -30.51 3.77 -10.16
C TYR A 212 -30.57 2.37 -10.81
N GLY A 213 -31.03 1.33 -10.09
CA GLY A 213 -31.27 0.00 -10.68
C GLY A 213 -30.02 -0.72 -11.20
N PHE A 214 -28.82 -0.42 -10.66
CA PHE A 214 -27.59 -1.15 -10.98
C PHE A 214 -27.44 -2.43 -10.14
N ARG A 215 -28.06 -2.51 -8.97
CA ARG A 215 -28.01 -3.64 -8.04
C ARG A 215 -29.35 -3.82 -7.31
N LEU A 216 -29.62 -5.04 -6.83
CA LEU A 216 -30.74 -5.35 -5.94
C LEU A 216 -30.52 -4.79 -4.53
N PRO A 217 -31.58 -4.50 -3.76
CA PRO A 217 -31.46 -4.05 -2.37
C PRO A 217 -30.59 -4.95 -1.47
N SER A 218 -30.62 -6.28 -1.66
CA SER A 218 -29.80 -7.27 -0.95
C SER A 218 -28.29 -7.02 -1.08
N CYS A 219 -27.82 -6.27 -2.07
CA CYS A 219 -26.41 -5.91 -2.19
C CYS A 219 -25.90 -5.08 -1.01
N LEU A 220 -26.80 -4.46 -0.23
CA LEU A 220 -26.49 -3.72 1.00
C LEU A 220 -26.07 -4.65 2.16
N ASP A 221 -26.40 -5.94 2.08
CA ASP A 221 -25.98 -6.95 3.08
C ASP A 221 -24.60 -7.53 2.78
N ASN A 222 -24.09 -7.33 1.57
CA ASN A 222 -22.66 -7.34 1.33
C ASN A 222 -22.10 -6.02 1.86
N ARG A 223 -21.41 -5.99 2.98
CA ARG A 223 -20.98 -4.73 3.61
C ARG A 223 -19.83 -4.98 4.57
N PRO A 224 -19.11 -3.94 5.02
CA PRO A 224 -18.30 -4.05 6.23
C PRO A 224 -19.18 -4.16 7.49
N LEU A 225 -18.54 -4.50 8.61
CA LEU A 225 -19.18 -4.51 9.91
C LEU A 225 -19.65 -3.10 10.30
N LYS A 226 -20.82 -3.02 10.93
CA LYS A 226 -21.20 -1.85 11.72
C LYS A 226 -20.28 -1.78 12.94
N PHE A 227 -20.00 -0.59 13.43
CA PHE A 227 -19.14 -0.43 14.61
C PHE A 227 -19.65 -1.21 15.83
N ALA A 228 -20.97 -1.20 16.06
CA ALA A 228 -21.59 -1.98 17.14
C ALA A 228 -21.51 -3.51 16.93
N GLU A 229 -21.34 -3.99 15.70
CA GLU A 229 -21.07 -5.41 15.43
C GLU A 229 -19.61 -5.74 15.72
N PHE A 230 -18.68 -4.87 15.29
CA PHE A 230 -17.26 -4.97 15.61
C PHE A 230 -17.01 -5.01 17.13
N GLU A 231 -17.63 -4.10 17.89
CA GLU A 231 -17.52 -4.06 19.36
C GLU A 231 -17.99 -5.33 20.06
N LYS A 232 -18.94 -6.07 19.46
CA LYS A 232 -19.47 -7.30 20.06
C LYS A 232 -18.54 -8.49 19.84
N ILE A 233 -17.79 -8.49 18.75
CA ILE A 233 -16.94 -9.62 18.35
C ILE A 233 -15.54 -9.45 18.95
N VAL A 234 -15.04 -8.22 18.99
CA VAL A 234 -13.74 -7.91 19.57
C VAL A 234 -13.88 -7.85 21.09
N ALA A 235 -13.74 -9.01 21.74
CA ALA A 235 -13.82 -9.15 23.19
C ALA A 235 -12.60 -8.56 23.91
N GLN A 236 -11.40 -8.75 23.36
CA GLN A 236 -10.14 -8.23 23.91
C GLN A 236 -9.42 -7.37 22.87
N ALA A 237 -9.21 -6.09 23.23
CA ALA A 237 -8.51 -5.13 22.39
C ALA A 237 -7.43 -4.37 23.18
N ILE A 238 -6.26 -4.24 22.57
CA ILE A 238 -5.20 -3.33 23.01
C ILE A 238 -5.16 -2.18 22.02
N TYR A 239 -5.52 -0.99 22.47
CA TYR A 239 -5.44 0.24 21.68
C TYR A 239 -4.04 0.83 21.80
N VAL A 240 -3.31 0.91 20.68
CA VAL A 240 -1.96 1.46 20.64
C VAL A 240 -2.01 2.83 20.00
N SER A 241 -1.70 3.88 20.77
CA SER A 241 -1.61 5.25 20.25
C SER A 241 -0.85 6.16 21.22
N ALA A 242 -0.03 7.07 20.68
CA ALA A 242 0.56 8.15 21.47
C ALA A 242 -0.47 9.20 21.93
N THR A 243 -1.64 9.23 21.28
CA THR A 243 -2.71 10.20 21.47
C THR A 243 -4.09 9.51 21.43
N PRO A 244 -4.41 8.62 22.40
CA PRO A 244 -5.66 7.85 22.38
C PRO A 244 -6.88 8.76 22.30
N GLY A 245 -7.82 8.40 21.42
CA GLY A 245 -9.06 9.13 21.21
C GLY A 245 -10.08 8.97 22.35
N PRO A 246 -11.24 9.66 22.26
CA PRO A 246 -12.26 9.61 23.29
C PRO A 246 -12.85 8.21 23.52
N TYR A 247 -12.98 7.41 22.44
CA TYR A 247 -13.54 6.07 22.51
C TYR A 247 -12.62 5.14 23.31
N GLU A 248 -11.33 5.15 23.01
CA GLU A 248 -10.33 4.30 23.63
C GLU A 248 -10.14 4.66 25.09
N ARG A 249 -10.11 5.95 25.43
CA ARG A 249 -10.06 6.42 26.83
C ARG A 249 -11.27 5.94 27.63
N LYS A 250 -12.47 6.04 27.05
CA LYS A 250 -13.71 5.59 27.70
C LYS A 250 -13.72 4.08 27.89
N LYS A 251 -13.30 3.30 26.89
CA LYS A 251 -13.29 1.84 26.94
C LYS A 251 -12.22 1.27 27.85
N SER A 252 -11.04 1.87 27.85
CA SER A 252 -9.91 1.42 28.68
C SER A 252 -10.12 1.75 30.16
N GLY A 253 -10.83 2.85 30.46
CA GLY A 253 -11.09 3.29 31.83
C GLY A 253 -9.77 3.49 32.59
N PRO A 254 -9.54 2.82 33.73
CA PRO A 254 -8.29 2.92 34.48
C PRO A 254 -7.11 2.11 33.87
N HIS A 255 -7.37 1.24 32.88
CA HIS A 255 -6.38 0.30 32.34
C HIS A 255 -5.52 0.93 31.24
N VAL A 256 -4.83 2.02 31.56
CA VAL A 256 -3.92 2.70 30.62
C VAL A 256 -2.48 2.38 31.01
N ALA A 257 -1.77 1.68 30.11
CA ALA A 257 -0.34 1.46 30.23
C ALA A 257 0.41 2.58 29.50
N GLU A 258 1.13 3.41 30.25
CA GLU A 258 1.94 4.48 29.67
C GLU A 258 3.36 3.99 29.35
N GLN A 259 3.79 4.12 28.10
CA GLN A 259 5.14 3.81 27.64
C GLN A 259 5.77 5.02 26.95
N ILE A 260 6.60 5.76 27.69
CA ILE A 260 7.22 7.02 27.22
C ILE A 260 8.75 6.95 27.12
N ILE A 261 9.39 5.95 27.73
CA ILE A 261 10.85 5.79 27.68
C ILE A 261 11.24 5.14 26.36
N ARG A 262 12.14 5.80 25.61
CA ARG A 262 12.69 5.26 24.36
C ARG A 262 13.94 4.43 24.66
N PRO A 263 14.13 3.26 24.03
CA PRO A 263 15.34 2.45 24.23
C PRO A 263 16.66 3.19 23.97
N THR A 264 16.65 4.18 23.07
CA THR A 264 17.83 4.98 22.72
C THR A 264 18.08 6.17 23.65
N GLY A 265 17.23 6.39 24.65
CA GLY A 265 17.29 7.56 25.53
C GLY A 265 16.86 8.87 24.87
N ILE A 266 16.42 8.89 23.60
CA ILE A 266 15.92 10.11 22.96
C ILE A 266 14.70 10.64 23.73
N VAL A 267 14.71 11.93 24.00
CA VAL A 267 13.66 12.62 24.75
C VAL A 267 12.70 13.35 23.80
N ASP A 268 11.51 13.68 24.29
CA ASP A 268 10.57 14.54 23.57
C ASP A 268 11.21 15.91 23.33
N PRO A 269 11.06 16.51 22.14
CA PRO A 269 11.73 17.76 21.76
C PRO A 269 11.22 18.95 22.60
N PRO A 270 12.04 19.98 22.84
CA PRO A 270 11.54 21.23 23.38
C PRO A 270 10.64 21.93 22.34
N ILE A 271 9.69 22.73 22.84
CA ILE A 271 8.75 23.49 22.01
C ILE A 271 8.96 24.97 22.27
N GLU A 272 9.25 25.73 21.22
CA GLU A 272 9.34 27.19 21.25
C GLU A 272 8.12 27.81 20.58
N ILE A 273 7.62 28.91 21.14
CA ILE A 273 6.57 29.71 20.52
C ILE A 273 7.20 30.99 19.98
N ARG A 274 7.02 31.26 18.69
CA ARG A 274 7.50 32.48 18.02
C ARG A 274 6.32 33.25 17.41
N PRO A 275 6.37 34.60 17.33
CA PRO A 275 5.31 35.39 16.70
C PRO A 275 5.13 35.06 15.22
N THR A 276 3.95 35.33 14.65
CA THR A 276 3.73 35.13 13.20
C THR A 276 4.44 36.20 12.36
N ALA A 277 4.69 37.37 12.95
CA ALA A 277 5.45 38.45 12.31
C ALA A 277 6.88 38.01 12.02
N GLY A 278 7.28 38.03 10.75
CA GLY A 278 8.62 37.60 10.32
C GLY A 278 8.85 36.09 10.32
N GLN A 279 7.80 35.26 10.47
CA GLN A 279 7.92 33.80 10.57
C GLN A 279 8.63 33.15 9.37
N VAL A 280 8.48 33.71 8.18
CA VAL A 280 9.10 33.16 6.96
C VAL A 280 10.61 33.41 6.96
N ASP A 281 11.04 34.63 7.30
CA ASP A 281 12.46 34.98 7.40
C ASP A 281 13.15 34.17 8.52
N ASP A 282 12.47 34.00 9.66
CA ASP A 282 12.92 33.16 10.77
C ASP A 282 13.07 31.68 10.33
N LEU A 283 12.08 31.15 9.60
CA LEU A 283 12.14 29.80 9.06
C LEU A 283 13.32 29.63 8.07
N VAL A 284 13.55 30.60 7.18
CA VAL A 284 14.68 30.57 6.23
C VAL A 284 16.00 30.42 6.97
N ALA A 285 16.20 31.20 8.03
CA ALA A 285 17.40 31.14 8.85
C ALA A 285 17.54 29.79 9.57
N GLU A 286 16.45 29.27 10.16
CA GLU A 286 16.47 27.97 10.85
C GLU A 286 16.74 26.81 9.88
N VAL A 287 16.17 26.83 8.68
CA VAL A 287 16.42 25.82 7.64
C VAL A 287 17.89 25.88 7.21
N ALA A 288 18.44 27.07 6.96
CA ALA A 288 19.85 27.22 6.60
C ALA A 288 20.78 26.71 7.70
N ASN A 289 20.46 27.00 8.97
CA ASN A 289 21.22 26.50 10.12
C ASN A 289 21.19 24.97 10.22
N ARG A 290 20.03 24.33 9.99
CA ARG A 290 19.92 22.87 10.00
C ARG A 290 20.60 22.21 8.79
N ALA A 291 20.49 22.82 7.61
CA ALA A 291 21.20 22.36 6.43
C ALA A 291 22.73 22.39 6.61
N ALA A 292 23.27 23.40 7.29
CA ALA A 292 24.70 23.53 7.56
C ALA A 292 25.29 22.41 8.44
N ILE A 293 24.46 21.78 9.29
CA ILE A 293 24.83 20.61 10.10
C ILE A 293 24.23 19.31 9.58
N ASP A 294 23.80 19.31 8.32
CA ASP A 294 23.30 18.14 7.59
C ASP A 294 22.07 17.47 8.23
N GLN A 295 21.15 18.32 8.72
CA GLN A 295 19.86 17.93 9.28
C GLN A 295 18.70 18.45 8.44
N ARG A 296 17.50 17.91 8.70
CA ARG A 296 16.30 18.17 7.90
C ARG A 296 15.21 18.88 8.68
N VAL A 297 14.38 19.63 7.95
CA VAL A 297 13.27 20.40 8.49
C VAL A 297 11.95 19.93 7.90
N LEU A 298 10.94 19.77 8.77
CA LEU A 298 9.55 19.57 8.35
C LEU A 298 8.75 20.83 8.67
N VAL A 299 7.94 21.29 7.73
CA VAL A 299 7.09 22.46 7.89
C VAL A 299 5.64 22.07 7.64
N THR A 300 4.78 22.34 8.62
CA THR A 300 3.33 22.13 8.47
C THR A 300 2.59 23.45 8.36
N THR A 301 1.85 23.65 7.27
CA THR A 301 0.96 24.80 7.07
C THR A 301 -0.51 24.38 7.19
N LEU A 302 -1.47 25.28 6.93
CA LEU A 302 -2.92 24.97 7.01
C LEU A 302 -3.57 24.67 5.67
N THR A 303 -3.06 25.24 4.58
CA THR A 303 -3.70 25.15 3.26
C THR A 303 -2.68 24.77 2.19
N LYS A 304 -3.16 24.09 1.14
CA LYS A 304 -2.34 23.69 -0.02
C LYS A 304 -1.65 24.89 -0.64
N ARG A 305 -2.43 25.95 -0.90
CA ARG A 305 -1.93 27.21 -1.42
C ARG A 305 -0.80 27.81 -0.57
N MET A 306 -0.96 27.85 0.76
CA MET A 306 0.09 28.36 1.63
C MET A 306 1.34 27.46 1.63
N SER A 307 1.18 26.14 1.52
CA SER A 307 2.33 25.24 1.36
C SER A 307 3.05 25.48 0.03
N GLU A 308 2.33 25.70 -1.06
CA GLU A 308 2.86 25.99 -2.40
C GLU A 308 3.59 27.33 -2.41
N ASP A 309 2.92 28.41 -1.99
CA ASP A 309 3.49 29.75 -1.90
C ASP A 309 4.76 29.78 -1.02
N LEU A 310 4.76 29.04 0.09
CA LEU A 310 5.94 28.91 0.97
C LEU A 310 7.06 28.11 0.32
N CYS A 311 6.73 27.03 -0.39
CA CYS A 311 7.71 26.22 -1.10
C CYS A 311 8.41 27.04 -2.19
N ASP A 312 7.64 27.80 -2.98
CA ASP A 312 8.19 28.67 -4.03
C ASP A 312 9.10 29.75 -3.43
N TYR A 313 8.65 30.41 -2.36
CA TYR A 313 9.45 31.42 -1.69
C TYR A 313 10.78 30.86 -1.14
N LEU A 314 10.74 29.70 -0.47
CA LEU A 314 11.95 29.04 0.05
C LEU A 314 12.91 28.68 -1.10
N ALA A 315 12.39 28.20 -2.23
CA ALA A 315 13.18 27.89 -3.41
C ALA A 315 13.84 29.15 -4.01
N GLU A 316 13.13 30.28 -4.08
CA GLU A 316 13.67 31.57 -4.53
C GLU A 316 14.81 32.07 -3.62
N GLN A 317 14.75 31.79 -2.32
CA GLN A 317 15.83 32.07 -1.36
C GLN A 317 17.00 31.07 -1.44
N GLY A 318 16.97 30.12 -2.39
CA GLY A 318 18.03 29.14 -2.60
C GLY A 318 17.99 27.94 -1.64
N ILE A 319 16.91 27.76 -0.87
CA ILE A 319 16.72 26.58 -0.03
C ILE A 319 16.26 25.41 -0.90
N LYS A 320 16.90 24.24 -0.72
CA LYS A 320 16.43 23.01 -1.35
C LYS A 320 15.19 22.52 -0.62
N VAL A 321 14.03 22.69 -1.23
CA VAL A 321 12.73 22.39 -0.64
C VAL A 321 11.88 21.55 -1.58
N LYS A 322 11.01 20.70 -1.00
CA LYS A 322 9.93 20.02 -1.73
C LYS A 322 8.61 20.18 -1.00
N TYR A 323 7.53 20.18 -1.78
CA TYR A 323 6.16 20.22 -1.29
C TYR A 323 5.54 18.82 -1.28
N LEU A 324 4.79 18.49 -0.23
CA LEU A 324 4.03 17.26 -0.09
C LEU A 324 2.53 17.52 0.14
N HIS A 325 1.68 17.12 -0.82
CA HIS A 325 0.22 17.21 -0.72
C HIS A 325 -0.49 15.85 -0.73
N SER A 326 -1.80 15.89 -0.52
CA SER A 326 -2.66 14.72 -0.38
C SER A 326 -2.89 13.93 -1.66
N ASP A 327 -2.68 14.56 -2.81
CA ASP A 327 -3.01 14.01 -4.13
C ASP A 327 -1.77 13.42 -4.83
N ILE A 328 -0.62 13.46 -4.14
CA ILE A 328 0.61 12.78 -4.57
C ILE A 328 0.40 11.28 -4.42
N ASP A 329 0.71 10.55 -5.48
CA ASP A 329 0.63 9.09 -5.50
C ASP A 329 1.62 8.46 -4.51
N THR A 330 1.30 7.26 -4.02
CA THR A 330 2.10 6.60 -2.97
C THR A 330 3.57 6.41 -3.37
N ILE A 331 3.83 6.12 -4.64
CA ILE A 331 5.18 5.93 -5.20
C ILE A 331 5.96 7.25 -5.16
N GLU A 332 5.38 8.32 -5.69
CA GLU A 332 5.98 9.66 -5.69
C GLU A 332 6.22 10.18 -4.27
N ARG A 333 5.27 9.95 -3.35
CA ARG A 333 5.43 10.27 -1.94
C ARG A 333 6.65 9.55 -1.35
N SER A 334 6.82 8.27 -1.63
CA SER A 334 7.98 7.50 -1.17
C SER A 334 9.29 8.07 -1.71
N ALA A 335 9.33 8.43 -2.99
CA ALA A 335 10.49 9.04 -3.64
C ALA A 335 10.88 10.39 -3.00
N ILE A 336 9.90 11.27 -2.74
CA ILE A 336 10.13 12.55 -2.06
C ILE A 336 10.72 12.32 -0.66
N LEU A 337 10.12 11.42 0.13
CA LEU A 337 10.62 11.13 1.48
C LEU A 337 12.02 10.52 1.47
N LYS A 338 12.31 9.65 0.50
CA LYS A 338 13.66 9.14 0.28
C LYS A 338 14.62 10.28 -0.08
N GLY A 339 14.22 11.20 -0.97
CA GLY A 339 15.00 12.38 -1.35
C GLY A 339 15.40 13.26 -0.16
N LEU A 340 14.49 13.43 0.82
CA LEU A 340 14.79 14.14 2.06
C LEU A 340 15.89 13.42 2.87
N ARG A 341 15.80 12.09 2.98
CA ARG A 341 16.79 11.25 3.68
C ARG A 341 18.14 11.17 2.96
N THR A 342 18.11 11.06 1.63
CA THR A 342 19.30 11.02 0.78
C THR A 342 19.86 12.40 0.48
N LYS A 343 19.36 13.44 1.15
CA LYS A 343 19.95 14.79 1.15
C LYS A 343 19.84 15.51 -0.19
N LYS A 344 18.87 15.13 -1.03
CA LYS A 344 18.54 15.87 -2.26
C LYS A 344 17.97 17.25 -1.93
N PHE A 345 17.28 17.36 -0.81
CA PHE A 345 16.74 18.60 -0.29
C PHE A 345 16.71 18.61 1.24
N ASP A 346 16.57 19.80 1.83
CA ASP A 346 16.77 20.07 3.25
C ASP A 346 15.45 20.32 4.00
N CYS A 347 14.42 20.77 3.28
CA CYS A 347 13.13 21.16 3.85
C CYS A 347 11.96 20.47 3.13
N LEU A 348 10.99 19.96 3.90
CA LEU A 348 9.74 19.42 3.37
C LEU A 348 8.55 20.23 3.91
N VAL A 349 7.77 20.82 3.01
CA VAL A 349 6.57 21.61 3.36
C VAL A 349 5.32 20.78 3.05
N GLY A 350 4.32 20.80 3.92
CA GLY A 350 3.02 20.21 3.61
C GLY A 350 1.92 20.61 4.59
N VAL A 351 0.67 20.26 4.26
CA VAL A 351 -0.48 20.56 5.15
C VAL A 351 -0.61 19.52 6.25
N ASN A 352 -0.64 18.26 5.84
CA ASN A 352 -0.77 17.13 6.74
C ASN A 352 0.37 16.13 6.51
N LEU A 353 1.49 16.41 7.16
CA LEU A 353 2.63 15.49 7.23
C LEU A 353 2.40 14.38 8.27
N LEU A 354 1.18 14.24 8.83
CA LEU A 354 0.87 13.29 9.90
C LEU A 354 0.56 11.87 9.44
N ARG A 355 0.68 11.53 8.14
CA ARG A 355 0.45 10.14 7.74
C ARG A 355 1.56 9.23 8.29
N GLU A 356 1.14 8.04 8.68
CA GLU A 356 1.96 6.97 9.27
C GLU A 356 3.21 6.68 8.44
N GLY A 357 4.24 6.13 9.10
CA GLY A 357 5.46 5.65 8.42
C GLY A 357 6.56 6.69 8.15
N LEU A 358 6.38 7.95 8.53
CA LEU A 358 7.45 8.96 8.52
C LEU A 358 8.40 8.76 9.72
N ASP A 359 9.30 7.78 9.63
CA ASP A 359 10.42 7.61 10.56
C ASP A 359 11.68 8.20 9.93
N LEU A 360 11.94 9.48 10.24
CA LEU A 360 13.01 10.29 9.66
C LEU A 360 13.97 10.75 10.79
N PRO A 361 14.98 9.94 11.16
CA PRO A 361 15.98 10.33 12.17
C PRO A 361 16.77 11.59 11.79
N GLU A 362 16.83 11.91 10.50
CA GLU A 362 17.53 13.07 9.94
C GLU A 362 16.81 14.39 10.24
N VAL A 363 15.52 14.34 10.62
CA VAL A 363 14.73 15.53 10.97
C VAL A 363 15.04 15.99 12.38
N SER A 364 15.55 17.21 12.53
CA SER A 364 15.84 17.84 13.82
C SER A 364 14.97 19.07 14.10
N LEU A 365 14.24 19.57 13.12
CA LEU A 365 13.33 20.71 13.30
C LEU A 365 11.97 20.44 12.69
N VAL A 366 10.93 20.73 13.47
CA VAL A 366 9.55 20.76 13.00
C VAL A 366 8.96 22.15 13.22
N ALA A 367 8.61 22.84 12.15
CA ALA A 367 7.97 24.15 12.18
C ALA A 367 6.46 24.04 11.93
N ILE A 368 5.66 24.61 12.81
CA ILE A 368 4.19 24.58 12.74
C ILE A 368 3.70 26.00 12.54
N PHE A 369 3.26 26.32 11.33
CA PHE A 369 2.69 27.62 10.99
C PHE A 369 1.24 27.68 11.49
N ASP A 370 0.80 28.88 11.86
CA ASP A 370 -0.57 29.13 12.33
C ASP A 370 -0.97 28.16 13.46
N ALA A 371 -0.08 27.96 14.43
CA ALA A 371 -0.26 26.98 15.50
C ALA A 371 -1.44 27.31 16.43
N ASP A 372 -1.86 28.57 16.46
CA ASP A 372 -2.95 29.08 17.28
C ASP A 372 -4.35 28.92 16.67
N LYS A 373 -4.43 28.64 15.37
CA LYS A 373 -5.71 28.45 14.68
C LYS A 373 -6.35 27.15 15.13
N GLN A 374 -7.65 27.20 15.40
CA GLN A 374 -8.39 26.01 15.81
C GLN A 374 -8.85 25.21 14.60
N GLY A 375 -8.80 23.88 14.71
CA GLY A 375 -9.25 22.97 13.67
C GLY A 375 -8.60 21.60 13.79
N PHE A 376 -8.94 20.71 12.86
CA PHE A 376 -8.42 19.34 12.85
C PHE A 376 -6.88 19.29 12.88
N LEU A 377 -6.21 20.09 12.04
CA LEU A 377 -4.74 20.11 11.89
C LEU A 377 -4.01 20.72 13.10
N ARG A 378 -4.72 21.35 14.03
CA ARG A 378 -4.18 22.05 15.21
C ARG A 378 -4.88 21.61 16.50
N SER A 379 -5.52 20.45 16.46
CA SER A 379 -6.01 19.78 17.67
C SER A 379 -4.82 19.32 18.53
N GLN A 380 -5.06 19.07 19.83
CA GLN A 380 -4.04 18.54 20.73
C GLN A 380 -3.39 17.26 20.16
N THR A 381 -4.21 16.35 19.64
CA THR A 381 -3.77 15.11 19.00
C THR A 381 -2.82 15.39 17.83
N SER A 382 -3.23 16.27 16.92
CA SER A 382 -2.43 16.61 15.73
C SER A 382 -1.11 17.30 16.10
N LEU A 383 -1.14 18.24 17.06
CA LEU A 383 0.06 18.93 17.50
C LEU A 383 1.06 18.00 18.19
N ILE A 384 0.61 17.06 19.04
CA ILE A 384 1.48 16.05 19.67
C ILE A 384 2.11 15.15 18.59
N GLN A 385 1.32 14.70 17.61
CA GLN A 385 1.81 13.86 16.52
C GLN A 385 2.83 14.60 15.63
N THR A 386 2.58 15.87 15.30
CA THR A 386 3.51 16.72 14.53
C THR A 386 4.81 16.93 15.32
N ALA A 387 4.71 17.30 16.60
CA ALA A 387 5.87 17.47 17.47
C ALA A 387 6.69 16.18 17.61
N GLY A 388 6.02 15.02 17.67
CA GLY A 388 6.66 13.70 17.74
C GLY A 388 7.60 13.39 16.57
N ARG A 389 7.48 14.08 15.42
CA ARG A 389 8.39 13.92 14.28
C ARG A 389 9.82 14.38 14.58
N ALA A 390 9.99 15.37 15.46
CA ALA A 390 11.31 15.79 15.94
C ALA A 390 11.87 14.86 17.04
N ALA A 391 11.06 13.97 17.62
CA ALA A 391 11.48 13.07 18.71
C ALA A 391 12.27 11.82 18.23
N ARG A 392 12.86 11.89 17.04
CA ARG A 392 13.73 10.85 16.45
C ARG A 392 15.19 11.28 16.37
N ASN A 393 15.48 12.55 16.66
CA ASN A 393 16.80 13.15 16.64
C ASN A 393 17.12 13.74 18.01
N VAL A 394 18.37 13.59 18.46
CA VAL A 394 18.84 14.13 19.75
C VAL A 394 18.78 15.66 19.82
N GLU A 395 18.90 16.34 18.68
CA GLU A 395 18.78 17.81 18.53
C GLU A 395 17.37 18.24 18.10
N GLY A 396 16.38 17.35 18.22
CA GLY A 396 14.99 17.63 17.90
C GLY A 396 14.47 18.89 18.58
N LEU A 397 13.90 19.81 17.80
CA LEU A 397 13.25 21.06 18.21
C LEU A 397 11.91 21.22 17.47
N VAL A 398 10.92 21.81 18.14
CA VAL A 398 9.65 22.20 17.54
C VAL A 398 9.46 23.71 17.68
N ILE A 399 9.16 24.39 16.59
CA ILE A 399 8.79 25.81 16.59
C ILE A 399 7.31 25.92 16.23
N MET A 400 6.53 26.58 17.09
CA MET A 400 5.13 26.92 16.85
C MET A 400 5.02 28.42 16.57
N TYR A 401 4.71 28.79 15.32
CA TYR A 401 4.44 30.19 14.97
C TYR A 401 3.00 30.53 15.31
N ALA A 402 2.81 31.45 16.25
CA ALA A 402 1.53 31.81 16.82
C ALA A 402 1.58 33.16 17.55
N ASP A 403 0.50 33.94 17.46
CA ASP A 403 0.36 35.19 18.20
C ASP A 403 -0.34 35.00 19.55
N THR A 404 -1.11 33.92 19.69
CA THR A 404 -1.81 33.56 20.92
C THR A 404 -1.59 32.09 21.29
N VAL A 405 -1.63 31.75 22.58
CA VAL A 405 -1.49 30.36 23.02
C VAL A 405 -2.87 29.73 23.21
N SER A 406 -3.28 28.91 22.25
CA SER A 406 -4.56 28.19 22.27
C SER A 406 -4.61 27.10 23.36
N LEU A 407 -5.81 26.61 23.69
CA LEU A 407 -5.97 25.49 24.64
C LEU A 407 -5.26 24.21 24.17
N ALA A 408 -5.31 23.93 22.86
CA ALA A 408 -4.64 22.78 22.26
C ALA A 408 -3.11 22.89 22.36
N MET A 409 -2.56 24.08 22.12
CA MET A 409 -1.13 24.36 22.30
C MET A 409 -0.71 24.17 23.75
N LYS A 410 -1.43 24.77 24.71
CA LYS A 410 -1.13 24.63 26.15
C LYS A 410 -1.11 23.18 26.57
N ALA A 411 -2.13 22.41 26.18
CA ALA A 411 -2.22 20.99 26.51
C ALA A 411 -1.09 20.16 25.86
N THR A 412 -0.70 20.49 24.64
CA THR A 412 0.42 19.83 23.93
C THR A 412 1.76 20.11 24.61
N ILE A 413 2.05 21.39 24.88
CA ILE A 413 3.30 21.81 25.52
C ILE A 413 3.45 21.15 26.89
N HIS A 414 2.40 21.20 27.71
CA HIS A 414 2.41 20.58 29.03
C HIS A 414 2.68 19.07 28.97
N GLU A 415 2.08 18.35 28.02
CA GLU A 415 2.29 16.90 27.89
C GLU A 415 3.69 16.56 27.38
N CYS A 416 4.21 17.28 26.38
CA CYS A 416 5.58 17.09 25.90
C CYS A 416 6.63 17.40 26.99
N GLU A 417 6.44 18.48 27.76
CA GLU A 417 7.33 18.82 28.88
C GLU A 417 7.28 17.78 30.00
N ARG A 418 6.10 17.25 30.33
CA ARG A 418 5.94 16.17 31.32
C ARG A 418 6.72 14.93 30.89
N ARG A 419 6.54 14.48 29.64
CA ARG A 419 7.25 13.32 29.07
C ARG A 419 8.75 13.55 29.06
N ARG A 420 9.20 14.70 28.55
CA ARG A 420 10.62 15.09 28.51
C ARG A 420 11.25 15.06 29.90
N ARG A 421 10.58 15.59 30.93
CA ARG A 421 11.08 15.59 32.31
C ARG A 421 11.29 14.18 32.86
N ILE A 422 10.33 13.29 32.64
CA ILE A 422 10.42 11.88 33.09
C ILE A 422 11.56 11.16 32.34
N GLN A 423 11.66 11.34 31.03
CA GLN A 423 12.71 10.72 30.22
C GLN A 423 14.11 11.21 30.61
N LEU A 424 14.29 12.51 30.88
CA LEU A 424 15.56 13.06 31.37
C LEU A 424 15.96 12.51 32.74
N ALA A 425 14.99 12.38 33.65
CA ALA A 425 15.22 11.80 34.97
C ALA A 425 15.66 10.33 34.85
N PHE A 426 14.95 9.54 34.03
CA PHE A 426 15.28 8.15 33.76
C PHE A 426 16.66 7.99 33.14
N ASN A 427 17.00 8.80 32.12
CA ASN A 427 18.32 8.75 31.50
C ASN A 427 19.44 9.05 32.49
N LYS A 428 19.23 10.02 33.38
CA LYS A 428 20.20 10.38 34.42
C LYS A 428 20.37 9.26 35.46
N GLU A 429 19.27 8.64 35.89
CA GLU A 429 19.29 7.53 36.85
C GLU A 429 19.99 6.28 36.27
N HIS A 430 19.77 6.00 34.99
CA HIS A 430 20.29 4.80 34.32
C HIS A 430 21.56 5.03 33.49
N ASN A 431 22.17 6.22 33.55
CA ASN A 431 23.36 6.59 32.78
C ASN A 431 23.21 6.37 31.26
N ILE A 432 22.03 6.67 30.70
CA ILE A 432 21.75 6.53 29.27
C ILE A 432 22.11 7.82 28.56
N THR A 433 22.96 7.73 27.53
CA THR A 433 23.27 8.86 26.64
C THR A 433 22.34 8.81 25.41
N PRO A 434 21.49 9.82 25.18
CA PRO A 434 20.58 9.85 24.02
C PRO A 434 21.35 9.69 22.71
N THR A 435 20.91 8.77 21.85
CA THR A 435 21.55 8.51 20.54
C THR A 435 20.50 8.45 19.43
N THR A 436 20.72 9.19 18.33
CA THR A 436 19.88 9.14 17.13
C THR A 436 20.02 7.77 16.44
N ILE A 437 18.91 7.14 16.09
CA ILE A 437 18.92 5.85 15.38
C ILE A 437 19.38 6.08 13.94
N GLN A 438 20.41 5.37 13.49
CA GLN A 438 20.76 5.33 12.07
C GLN A 438 20.01 4.18 11.37
N LYS A 439 19.10 4.53 10.44
CA LYS A 439 18.38 3.54 9.61
C LYS A 439 18.99 3.47 8.22
N VAL A 440 19.32 2.27 7.77
CA VAL A 440 19.76 2.01 6.39
C VAL A 440 18.68 2.47 5.40
N ILE A 441 19.06 3.28 4.42
CA ILE A 441 18.20 3.67 3.30
C ILE A 441 18.22 2.50 2.32
N ARG A 442 17.08 1.82 2.13
CA ARG A 442 16.95 0.74 1.13
C ARG A 442 16.64 1.36 -0.23
N GLU A 443 17.34 0.97 -1.28
CA GLU A 443 17.04 1.36 -2.65
C GLU A 443 15.97 0.43 -3.23
N GLY A 444 14.79 0.96 -3.58
CA GLY A 444 13.74 0.22 -4.26
C GLY A 444 13.85 0.35 -5.78
N ILE A 445 13.44 -0.69 -6.51
CA ILE A 445 13.47 -0.75 -7.98
C ILE A 445 12.56 0.31 -8.62
N GLU A 446 11.48 0.69 -7.93
CA GLU A 446 10.50 1.68 -8.39
C GLU A 446 11.03 3.13 -8.33
N ASP A 447 12.03 3.39 -7.49
CA ASP A 447 12.61 4.73 -7.28
C ASP A 447 13.40 5.23 -8.50
N ILE A 448 14.01 4.31 -9.24
CA ILE A 448 14.85 4.62 -10.41
C ILE A 448 14.01 5.18 -11.57
N ALA A 449 12.79 4.64 -11.74
CA ALA A 449 11.88 5.08 -12.80
C ALA A 449 11.35 6.51 -12.58
N TYR A 450 11.20 6.93 -11.32
CA TYR A 450 10.73 8.27 -10.98
C TYR A 450 11.85 9.32 -11.10
N GLU A 451 13.09 8.98 -10.71
CA GLU A 451 14.26 9.84 -10.89
C GLU A 451 14.50 10.20 -12.37
N GLN A 452 14.32 9.24 -13.28
CA GLN A 452 14.41 9.46 -14.74
C GLN A 452 13.33 10.40 -15.28
N ALA A 453 12.13 10.37 -14.69
CA ALA A 453 11.03 11.24 -15.11
C ALA A 453 11.25 12.70 -14.67
N GLU A 454 11.77 12.93 -13.45
CA GLU A 454 12.10 14.28 -12.97
C GLU A 454 13.22 14.94 -13.78
N GLU A 455 14.30 14.20 -14.10
CA GLU A 455 15.38 14.73 -14.95
C GLU A 455 14.85 15.15 -16.32
N THR A 456 14.00 14.33 -16.93
CA THR A 456 13.40 14.62 -18.25
C THR A 456 12.58 15.91 -18.23
N VAL A 457 11.86 16.21 -17.15
CA VAL A 457 11.00 17.40 -17.02
C VAL A 457 11.82 18.66 -16.69
N MET A 458 12.84 18.57 -15.83
CA MET A 458 13.72 19.72 -15.53
C MET A 458 14.53 20.18 -16.75
N HIS A 459 14.94 19.27 -17.63
CA HIS A 459 15.75 19.59 -18.81
C HIS A 459 15.03 20.40 -19.90
N VAL A 460 13.70 20.56 -19.82
CA VAL A 460 12.89 21.32 -20.80
C VAL A 460 12.85 22.84 -20.50
N ALA A 461 13.22 23.27 -19.28
CA ALA A 461 12.96 24.63 -18.79
C ALA A 461 14.13 25.64 -18.89
N GLY A 462 15.29 25.28 -19.45
CA GLY A 462 16.25 26.27 -19.95
C GLY A 462 17.73 25.95 -19.73
N GLN A 463 18.45 25.72 -20.84
CA GLN A 463 19.74 26.32 -21.21
C GLN A 463 20.18 25.85 -22.62
N LYS A 464 21.27 26.43 -23.15
CA LYS A 464 21.67 26.57 -24.57
C LYS A 464 21.81 25.25 -25.36
N GLU A 465 21.58 25.34 -26.68
CA GLU A 465 21.51 24.23 -27.66
C GLU A 465 22.73 23.27 -27.70
N GLU A 466 23.92 23.66 -27.23
CA GLU A 466 25.12 22.82 -27.31
C GLU A 466 25.27 21.85 -26.11
N GLU A 467 24.89 22.27 -24.90
CA GLU A 467 24.82 21.39 -23.69
C GLU A 467 23.61 20.43 -23.74
N TYR A 468 22.55 20.84 -24.44
CA TYR A 468 21.32 20.07 -24.65
C TYR A 468 21.59 18.73 -25.35
N THR A 469 22.55 18.69 -26.28
CA THR A 469 22.90 17.46 -27.01
C THR A 469 23.64 16.46 -26.14
N LEU A 470 24.57 16.94 -25.31
CA LEU A 470 25.42 16.11 -24.46
C LEU A 470 24.63 15.50 -23.30
N SER A 471 23.74 16.29 -22.67
CA SER A 471 22.87 15.82 -21.59
C SER A 471 21.89 14.75 -22.05
N ASN A 472 21.28 14.91 -23.23
CA ASN A 472 20.38 13.91 -23.80
C ASN A 472 21.10 12.59 -24.15
N ILE A 473 22.34 12.68 -24.66
CA ILE A 473 23.16 11.50 -24.96
C ILE A 473 23.54 10.76 -23.67
N VAL A 474 23.88 11.48 -22.60
CA VAL A 474 24.17 10.88 -21.29
C VAL A 474 22.94 10.21 -20.71
N SER A 475 21.77 10.87 -20.75
CA SER A 475 20.51 10.31 -20.27
C SER A 475 20.09 9.05 -21.07
N GLU A 476 20.25 9.06 -22.40
CA GLU A 476 19.99 7.88 -23.22
C GLU A 476 20.95 6.73 -22.88
N LEU A 477 22.23 7.03 -22.65
CA LEU A 477 23.21 6.03 -22.22
C LEU A 477 22.92 5.51 -20.81
N GLU A 478 22.47 6.33 -19.87
CA GLU A 478 22.05 5.91 -18.52
C GLU A 478 20.84 4.96 -18.61
N GLY A 479 19.84 5.29 -19.43
CA GLY A 479 18.71 4.39 -19.71
C GLY A 479 19.14 3.05 -20.33
N GLN A 480 20.12 3.06 -21.24
CA GLN A 480 20.69 1.84 -21.83
C GLN A 480 21.54 1.03 -20.86
N MET A 481 22.31 1.69 -19.99
CA MET A 481 23.10 1.08 -18.92
C MET A 481 22.18 0.35 -17.94
N GLU A 482 21.08 0.98 -17.56
CA GLU A 482 20.10 0.38 -16.66
C GLU A 482 19.29 -0.73 -17.31
N ALA A 483 18.91 -0.58 -18.58
CA ALA A 483 18.32 -1.69 -19.32
C ALA A 483 19.28 -2.89 -19.39
N ALA A 484 20.58 -2.64 -19.54
CA ALA A 484 21.60 -3.69 -19.47
C ALA A 484 21.70 -4.29 -18.06
N ALA A 485 21.70 -3.48 -17.00
CA ALA A 485 21.73 -3.95 -15.61
C ALA A 485 20.49 -4.77 -15.23
N ARG A 486 19.28 -4.32 -15.64
CA ARG A 486 18.01 -5.04 -15.47
C ARG A 486 18.00 -6.39 -16.17
N ASN A 487 18.64 -6.47 -17.34
CA ASN A 487 18.82 -7.71 -18.09
C ASN A 487 20.05 -8.52 -17.64
N LEU A 488 20.65 -8.18 -16.50
CA LEU A 488 21.83 -8.85 -15.91
C LEU A 488 23.07 -8.83 -16.83
N GLN A 489 23.15 -7.89 -17.78
CA GLN A 489 24.26 -7.69 -18.70
C GLN A 489 25.29 -6.72 -18.08
N PHE A 490 25.90 -7.12 -16.96
CA PHE A 490 26.76 -6.24 -16.15
C PHE A 490 28.00 -5.73 -16.88
N GLU A 491 28.58 -6.53 -17.79
CA GLU A 491 29.72 -6.09 -18.62
C GLU A 491 29.32 -4.95 -19.56
N LYS A 492 28.13 -5.03 -20.15
CA LYS A 492 27.57 -3.99 -21.01
C LYS A 492 27.22 -2.75 -20.21
N ALA A 493 26.65 -2.92 -19.00
CA ALA A 493 26.40 -1.80 -18.09
C ALA A 493 27.70 -1.11 -17.66
N ALA A 494 28.77 -1.86 -17.36
CA ALA A 494 30.07 -1.30 -17.02
C ALA A 494 30.70 -0.52 -18.18
N LEU A 495 30.64 -1.05 -19.40
CA LEU A 495 31.11 -0.35 -20.61
C LEU A 495 30.35 0.97 -20.84
N ILE A 496 29.03 0.97 -20.65
CA ILE A 496 28.21 2.18 -20.82
C ILE A 496 28.50 3.19 -19.70
N ARG A 497 28.66 2.73 -18.46
CA ARG A 497 29.09 3.55 -17.31
C ARG A 497 30.41 4.27 -17.57
N ASP A 498 31.41 3.52 -18.04
CA ASP A 498 32.75 4.06 -18.30
C ASP A 498 32.70 5.08 -19.46
N LYS A 499 31.83 4.83 -20.45
CA LYS A 499 31.57 5.77 -21.55
C LYS A 499 30.82 7.04 -21.12
N ILE A 500 29.85 6.93 -20.21
CA ILE A 500 29.18 8.09 -19.59
C ILE A 500 30.20 8.94 -18.84
N LYS A 501 31.11 8.29 -18.11
CA LYS A 501 32.18 8.97 -17.37
C LYS A 501 33.14 9.70 -18.29
N GLU A 502 33.55 9.07 -19.40
CA GLU A 502 34.39 9.69 -20.43
C GLU A 502 33.72 10.91 -21.06
N ILE A 503 32.41 10.84 -21.34
CA ILE A 503 31.63 11.95 -21.90
C ILE A 503 31.52 13.12 -20.91
N ARG A 504 31.33 12.83 -19.61
CA ARG A 504 31.26 13.84 -18.54
C ARG A 504 32.62 14.51 -18.26
N ASP A 505 33.72 13.75 -18.34
CA ASP A 505 35.05 14.24 -17.99
C ASP A 505 35.73 15.04 -19.11
N HIS A 506 35.42 14.79 -20.39
CA HIS A 506 36.18 15.35 -21.52
C HIS A 506 35.46 16.34 -22.43
N GLY A 507 34.16 16.63 -22.24
CA GLY A 507 33.45 17.64 -23.05
C GLY A 507 33.65 17.40 -24.56
N VAL A 508 33.29 16.21 -25.02
CA VAL A 508 33.60 15.76 -26.38
C VAL A 508 32.73 16.50 -27.40
N ASP A 509 33.34 16.99 -28.48
CA ASP A 509 32.65 17.62 -29.62
C ASP A 509 31.62 16.65 -30.23
N PRO A 510 30.33 17.05 -30.40
CA PRO A 510 29.28 16.22 -31.00
C PRO A 510 29.62 15.63 -32.38
N ALA A 511 30.65 16.15 -33.07
CA ALA A 511 31.14 15.61 -34.33
C ALA A 511 31.79 14.21 -34.21
N ASP A 512 32.38 13.87 -33.06
CA ASP A 512 33.12 12.61 -32.87
C ASP A 512 32.23 11.41 -32.48
N LEU A 513 30.97 11.67 -32.12
CA LEU A 513 30.01 10.64 -31.69
C LEU A 513 29.18 10.03 -32.83
N ARG A 514 29.33 10.51 -34.07
CA ARG A 514 28.62 9.92 -35.21
C ARG A 514 29.27 8.59 -35.60
N PRO A 515 28.50 7.49 -35.73
CA PRO A 515 29.04 6.24 -36.25
C PRO A 515 29.57 6.49 -37.66
N LYS A 516 30.86 6.22 -37.89
CA LYS A 516 31.47 6.25 -39.24
C LYS A 516 30.64 5.33 -40.13
N SER A 517 29.89 5.92 -41.05
CA SER A 517 29.16 5.17 -42.07
C SER A 517 30.17 4.36 -42.88
N GLY A 518 30.09 3.04 -42.75
CA GLY A 518 30.98 2.11 -43.44
C GLY A 518 30.96 2.38 -44.94
N GLY A 519 32.13 2.71 -45.49
CA GLY A 519 32.33 2.86 -46.91
C GLY A 519 31.91 1.58 -47.63
N LYS A 520 30.87 1.66 -48.46
CA LYS A 520 30.52 0.60 -49.39
C LYS A 520 31.63 0.47 -50.43
N GLY A 521 32.51 -0.50 -50.20
CA GLY A 521 33.41 -1.02 -51.21
C GLY A 521 32.61 -1.44 -52.45
N ARG A 522 33.05 -0.95 -53.61
CA ARG A 522 32.55 -1.35 -54.94
C ARG A 522 32.86 -2.82 -55.18
N GLY A 523 31.96 -3.71 -54.75
CA GLY A 523 31.93 -5.11 -55.15
C GLY A 523 31.03 -5.30 -56.37
N LYS A 524 31.63 -5.40 -57.57
CA LYS A 524 30.97 -5.90 -58.79
C LYS A 524 30.41 -7.29 -58.49
N HIS A 525 29.10 -7.55 -58.64
CA HIS A 525 28.60 -8.88 -58.99
C HIS A 525 27.34 -8.81 -59.89
N LYS A 526 27.33 -9.73 -60.85
CA LYS A 526 26.54 -9.74 -62.10
C LYS A 526 25.04 -9.94 -61.87
N ARG A 527 24.23 -9.24 -62.67
CA ARG A 527 22.82 -9.57 -62.95
C ARG A 527 22.73 -11.02 -63.47
N LYS A 528 21.93 -11.86 -62.82
CA LYS A 528 21.30 -13.03 -63.46
C LYS A 528 19.78 -12.87 -63.40
N LYS A 529 19.18 -12.95 -64.58
CA LYS A 529 17.74 -12.92 -64.87
C LYS A 529 17.06 -14.23 -64.43
N TRP A 530 15.85 -14.07 -63.90
CA TRP A 530 14.61 -14.84 -64.15
C TRP A 530 14.56 -16.35 -63.78
N LYS A 531 13.56 -16.76 -62.99
CA LYS A 531 12.23 -17.19 -63.50
C LYS A 531 11.23 -17.42 -62.35
N ARG A 532 9.98 -17.02 -62.58
CA ARG A 532 8.76 -17.53 -61.94
C ARG A 532 8.65 -19.05 -62.12
N ILE A 533 8.24 -19.76 -61.07
CA ILE A 533 6.95 -20.49 -60.98
C ILE A 533 6.39 -20.19 -59.60
#